data_AF-L5LC20-F1
#
_entry.id   AF-L5LC20-F1
#
_cell.length_a   1.000
_cell.length_b   1.000
_cell.length_c   1.000
_cell.angle_alpha   90.00
_cell.angle_beta   90.00
_cell.angle_gamma   90.00
#
_symmetry.space_group_name_H-M   'P 1'
#
loop_
_entity.id
_entity.type
_entity.pdbx_description
1 polymer ?
#
loop_
_entity_poly.entity_id
_entity_poly.type
_entity_poly.pdbx_seq_one_letter_code
_entity_poly.pdbx_strand_id
1 'polypeptide(L)' 'MMTTSTSQVHQNYHQNLEAAINRLINLELYASYIYLSMSYYFDCDDVALKNVATYFRHQSHEEREHAEKLMKLQNQ' A
#
# COMPACT_ATOMS: atom_id res chain seq x y z
N MET A 1 -18.99 -23.67 -17.37
CA MET A 1 -17.82 -23.91 -16.50
C MET A 1 -16.68 -23.07 -17.04
N MET A 2 -16.25 -22.02 -16.33
CA MET A 2 -15.01 -21.31 -16.67
C MET A 2 -13.88 -22.03 -15.94
N THR A 3 -13.02 -22.71 -16.69
CA THR A 3 -11.76 -23.22 -16.16
C THR A 3 -10.84 -22.02 -15.97
N THR A 4 -10.70 -21.53 -14.74
CA THR A 4 -9.64 -20.56 -14.41
C THR A 4 -8.31 -21.27 -14.58
N SER A 5 -7.59 -20.97 -15.67
CA SER A 5 -6.23 -21.43 -15.87
C SER A 5 -5.37 -20.88 -14.73
N THR A 6 -4.87 -21.77 -13.87
CA THR A 6 -3.95 -21.40 -12.80
C THR A 6 -2.61 -21.01 -13.40
N SER A 7 -1.98 -19.96 -12.87
CA SER A 7 -0.65 -19.54 -13.30
C SER A 7 0.35 -20.70 -13.21
N GLN A 8 1.22 -20.83 -14.22
CA GLN A 8 2.20 -21.92 -14.33
C GLN A 8 3.25 -21.90 -13.21
N VAL A 9 3.49 -20.73 -12.62
CA VAL A 9 4.50 -20.52 -11.56
C VAL A 9 3.92 -20.62 -10.14
N HIS A 10 2.61 -20.80 -10.01
CA HIS A 10 1.91 -20.79 -8.73
C HIS A 10 2.07 -22.10 -7.95
N GLN A 11 3.17 -22.21 -7.21
CA GLN A 11 3.52 -23.41 -6.43
C GLN A 11 3.36 -23.15 -4.93
N ASN A 12 2.61 -24.01 -4.23
CA ASN A 12 2.34 -23.91 -2.79
C ASN A 12 1.71 -22.58 -2.31
N TYR A 13 1.07 -21.82 -3.20
CA TYR A 13 0.41 -20.57 -2.85
C TYR A 13 -1.10 -20.75 -2.71
N HIS A 14 -1.56 -20.79 -1.46
CA HIS A 14 -2.96 -21.03 -1.15
C HIS A 14 -3.81 -19.78 -1.43
N GLN A 15 -5.01 -19.96 -1.96
CA GLN A 15 -5.92 -18.84 -2.31
C GLN A 15 -6.21 -17.90 -1.13
N ASN A 16 -6.25 -18.42 0.10
CA ASN A 16 -6.42 -17.59 1.30
C ASN A 16 -5.24 -16.63 1.52
N LEU A 17 -4.02 -17.04 1.18
CA LEU A 17 -2.83 -16.20 1.27
C LEU A 17 -2.87 -15.12 0.19
N GLU A 18 -3.23 -15.49 -1.04
CA GLU A 18 -3.45 -14.54 -2.14
C GLU A 18 -4.44 -13.44 -1.76
N ALA A 19 -5.59 -13.84 -1.20
CA ALA A 19 -6.62 -12.90 -0.74
C ALA A 19 -6.14 -12.04 0.44
N ALA A 20 -5.35 -12.59 1.36
CA ALA A 20 -4.78 -11.85 2.47
C ALA A 20 -3.77 -10.79 1.99
N ILE A 21 -2.89 -11.13 1.04
CA ILE A 21 -1.96 -10.18 0.42
C ILE A 21 -2.71 -9.05 -0.31
N ASN A 22 -3.76 -9.37 -1.06
CA ASN A 22 -4.60 -8.34 -1.70
C ASN A 22 -5.26 -7.39 -0.69
N ARG A 23 -5.69 -7.90 0.48
CA ARG A 23 -6.21 -7.06 1.56
C ARG A 23 -5.12 -6.19 2.17
N LEU A 24 -3.92 -6.75 2.39
CA LEU A 24 -2.79 -6.00 2.92
C LEU A 24 -2.36 -4.87 1.98
N ILE A 25 -2.28 -5.13 0.67
CA ILE A 25 -2.01 -4.10 -0.35
C ILE A 25 -2.98 -2.91 -0.21
N ASN A 26 -4.28 -3.18 -0.05
CA ASN A 26 -5.27 -2.13 0.13
C ASN A 26 -5.08 -1.35 1.45
N LEU A 27 -4.69 -2.05 2.53
CA LEU A 27 -4.40 -1.40 3.81
C LEU A 27 -3.19 -0.47 3.72
N GLU A 28 -2.11 -0.89 3.06
CA GLU A 28 -0.91 -0.06 2.84
C GLU A 28 -1.23 1.18 1.99
N LEU A 29 -2.02 1.03 0.92
CA LEU A 29 -2.48 2.16 0.11
C LEU A 29 -3.37 3.11 0.90
N TYR A 30 -4.24 2.58 1.76
CA TYR A 30 -5.09 3.39 2.63
C TYR A 30 -4.26 4.16 3.67
N ALA A 31 -3.26 3.52 4.29
CA ALA A 31 -2.32 4.17 5.20
C ALA A 31 -1.54 5.29 4.48
N SER A 32 -1.04 5.01 3.26
CA SER A 32 -0.39 6.00 2.41
C SER A 32 -1.27 7.23 2.16
N TYR A 33 -2.56 7.02 1.86
CA TYR A 33 -3.52 8.10 1.66
C TYR A 33 -3.78 8.92 2.94
N ILE A 34 -3.93 8.26 4.10
CA ILE A 34 -4.08 8.94 5.38
C ILE A 34 -2.85 9.82 5.68
N TYR A 35 -1.64 9.28 5.55
CA TYR A 35 -0.43 10.04 5.80
C TYR A 35 -0.27 11.23 4.84
N LEU A 36 -0.71 11.08 3.58
CA LEU A 36 -0.74 12.20 2.65
C LEU A 36 -1.72 13.28 3.12
N SER A 37 -2.92 12.90 3.55
CA SER A 37 -3.89 13.84 4.11
C SER A 37 -3.35 14.57 5.33
N MET A 38 -2.65 13.87 6.23
CA MET A 38 -2.00 14.48 7.40
C MET A 38 -0.91 15.46 6.99
N SER A 39 -0.08 15.09 6.00
CA SER A 39 0.95 15.98 5.46
C SER A 39 0.37 17.31 5.00
N TYR A 40 -0.75 17.30 4.25
CA TYR A 40 -1.39 18.53 3.78
C TYR A 40 -2.03 19.33 4.91
N TYR A 41 -2.58 18.68 5.93
CA TYR A 41 -3.10 19.37 7.10
C TYR A 41 -2.01 20.16 7.83
N PHE A 42 -0.83 19.56 8.05
CA PHE A 42 0.28 20.22 8.73
C PHE A 42 1.03 21.25 7.88
N ASP A 43 0.88 21.21 6.56
CA ASP A 43 1.46 22.18 5.62
C ASP A 43 0.58 23.45 5.46
N CYS A 44 -0.67 23.42 5.95
CA CYS A 44 -1.58 24.54 5.88
C CYS A 44 -1.04 25.76 6.66
N ASP A 45 -1.23 26.97 6.14
CA ASP A 45 -0.63 28.20 6.69
C ASP A 45 -1.07 28.53 8.12
N ASP A 46 -2.23 28.02 8.55
CA ASP A 46 -2.76 28.16 9.91
C ASP A 46 -2.11 27.21 10.93
N VAL A 47 -1.63 26.05 10.50
CA VAL A 47 -0.90 25.07 11.34
C VAL A 47 0.61 25.27 11.24
N ALA A 48 1.14 25.47 10.03
CA ALA A 48 2.51 25.81 9.67
C ALA A 48 3.61 24.89 10.26
N LEU A 49 3.33 23.60 10.47
CA LEU A 49 4.29 22.62 11.00
C LEU A 49 5.02 21.87 9.88
N LYS A 50 5.85 22.60 9.11
CA LYS A 50 6.50 22.10 7.89
C LYS A 50 7.33 20.81 8.06
N ASN A 51 8.02 20.65 9.19
CA ASN A 51 8.79 19.43 9.46
C ASN A 51 7.89 18.21 9.69
N VAL A 52 6.74 18.42 10.35
CA VAL A 52 5.72 17.38 10.57
C VAL A 52 5.05 17.02 9.25
N ALA A 53 4.73 18.02 8.42
CA ALA A 53 4.22 17.79 7.07
C ALA A 53 5.20 16.94 6.24
N THR A 54 6.49 17.29 6.27
CA THR A 54 7.56 16.57 5.55
C THR A 54 7.69 15.12 6.04
N TYR A 55 7.63 14.90 7.36
CA TYR A 55 7.63 13.57 7.95
C TYR A 55 6.47 12.71 7.43
N PHE A 56 5.23 13.22 7.47
CA PHE A 56 4.07 12.46 6.99
C PHE A 56 4.09 12.24 5.47
N ARG A 57 4.65 13.18 4.70
CA ARG A 57 4.87 12.98 3.26
C ARG A 57 5.83 11.81 2.99
N HIS A 58 6.90 11.70 3.77
CA HIS A 58 7.82 10.57 3.70
C HIS A 58 7.13 9.26 4.05
N GLN A 59 6.39 9.21 5.17
CA GLN A 59 5.63 8.03 5.57
C GLN A 59 4.62 7.60 4.49
N SER A 60 3.91 8.54 3.87
CA SER A 60 3.00 8.25 2.76
C SER A 60 3.71 7.56 1.59
N HIS A 61 4.93 7.98 1.26
CA HIS A 61 5.73 7.36 0.20
C HIS A 61 6.20 5.95 0.60
N GLU A 62 6.67 5.75 1.84
CA GLU A 62 7.11 4.44 2.33
C GLU A 62 5.98 3.40 2.29
N GLU A 63 4.76 3.74 2.75
CA GLU A 63 3.64 2.79 2.70
C GLU A 63 3.22 2.45 1.26
N ARG A 64 3.38 3.40 0.34
CA ARG A 64 3.14 3.12 -1.08
C ARG A 64 4.19 2.16 -1.66
N GLU A 65 5.44 2.30 -1.26
CA GLU A 65 6.49 1.33 -1.61
C GLU A 65 6.23 -0.05 -1.00
N HIS A 66 5.67 -0.12 0.21
CA HIS A 66 5.23 -1.39 0.82
C HIS A 66 4.15 -2.06 -0.02
N ALA A 67 3.12 -1.32 -0.43
CA ALA A 67 2.08 -1.82 -1.33
C ALA A 67 2.67 -2.34 -2.65
N GLU A 68 3.58 -1.60 -3.28
CA GLU A 68 4.23 -2.01 -4.53
C GLU A 68 5.08 -3.28 -4.38
N LYS A 69 5.80 -3.44 -3.26
CA LYS A 69 6.57 -4.67 -2.96
C LYS A 69 5.64 -5.87 -2.85
N LEU A 70 4.48 -5.72 -2.20
CA LEU A 70 3.48 -6.78 -2.09
C LEU A 70 2.82 -7.10 -3.44
N MET A 71 2.53 -6.09 -4.27
CA MET A 71 2.03 -6.30 -5.63
C MET A 71 3.03 -7.04 -6.52
N LYS A 72 4.33 -6.75 -6.37
CA LYS A 72 5.39 -7.49 -7.07
C LYS A 72 5.46 -8.93 -6.58
N LEU A 73 5.39 -9.17 -5.27
CA LEU A 73 5.34 -10.52 -4.69
C LEU A 73 4.15 -11.34 -5.22
N GLN A 74 2.97 -10.73 -5.33
CA GLN A 74 1.77 -11.40 -5.83
C GLN A 74 1.88 -11.88 -7.29
N ASN A 75 2.73 -11.22 -8.09
CA ASN A 75 2.92 -11.52 -9.51
C ASN A 75 4.23 -12.28 -9.82
N GLN A 76 4.97 -12.71 -8.80
CA GLN A 76 6.14 -13.59 -8.95
C GLN A 76 5.69 -15.05 -9.08
#